data_AF-A0AAT9IIV4-F1
#
_entry.id   AF-A0AAT9IIV4-F1
#
_cell.length_a   1.000
_cell.length_b   1.000
_cell.length_c   1.000
_cell.angle_alpha   90.00
_cell.angle_beta   90.00
_cell.angle_gamma   90.00
#
_symmetry.space_group_name_H-M   'P 1'
#
loop_
_entity.id
_entity.type
_entity.pdbx_description
1 polymer ?
#
loop_
_entity_poly.entity_id
_entity_poly.type
_entity_poly.pdbx_seq_one_letter_code
_entity_poly.pdbx_strand_id
1 'polypeptide(L)'
;MGAYDAVIEIPRGSRVKYEVDHGTGRVFLDRVLFTPMGYPANYGFFENTLGEDGDPLDVLVLLDREIYPGVLAKVRPVAVLKMSDEAGGDDKVVAVLAKDPRWAHIQDVDDIDEWTKGEIGHFFERYKDLEPGKWVKVDEWAGVAEAERLVGEAFERFEQHEGETRTQGEGEAPSTL
;
A
#
# COMPACT_ATOMS: atom_id res chain seq x y z
N MET A 1 6.70 10.94 14.75
CA MET A 1 6.03 10.37 13.57
C MET A 1 4.63 10.91 13.49
N GLY A 2 4.22 11.29 12.29
CA GLY A 2 2.83 11.63 12.00
C GLY A 2 1.94 10.39 12.15
N ALA A 3 0.64 10.62 12.34
CA ALA A 3 -0.37 9.58 12.26
C ALA A 3 -1.31 9.92 11.10
N TYR A 4 -1.47 8.97 10.19
CA TYR A 4 -2.17 9.14 8.93
C TYR A 4 -3.30 8.14 8.83
N ASP A 5 -4.31 8.47 8.02
CA ASP A 5 -5.41 7.57 7.74
C ASP A 5 -5.09 6.75 6.49
N ALA A 6 -5.26 5.44 6.58
CA ALA A 6 -5.04 4.49 5.52
C ALA A 6 -6.31 3.67 5.29
N VAL A 7 -6.73 3.53 4.04
CA VAL A 7 -7.86 2.67 3.66
C VAL A 7 -7.31 1.32 3.25
N ILE A 8 -7.76 0.25 3.89
CA ILE A 8 -7.34 -1.11 3.53
C ILE A 8 -8.10 -1.61 2.32
N GLU A 9 -7.40 -2.16 1.35
CA GLU A 9 -7.96 -2.79 0.16
C GLU A 9 -7.85 -4.31 0.23
N ILE A 10 -6.68 -4.81 0.63
CA ILE A 10 -6.35 -6.23 0.54
C ILE A 10 -5.99 -6.74 1.95
N PRO A 11 -6.80 -7.65 2.51
CA PRO A 11 -6.48 -8.27 3.78
C PRO A 11 -5.21 -9.13 3.67
N ARG A 12 -4.43 -9.17 4.75
CA ARG A 12 -3.27 -10.07 4.86
C ARG A 12 -3.66 -11.51 4.51
N GLY A 13 -2.85 -12.16 3.68
CA GLY A 13 -3.03 -13.54 3.22
C GLY A 13 -3.96 -13.69 2.01
N SER A 14 -4.66 -12.63 1.60
CA SER A 14 -5.53 -12.66 0.43
C SER A 14 -4.72 -12.86 -0.87
N ARG A 15 -5.24 -13.71 -1.76
CA ARG A 15 -4.81 -13.83 -3.17
C ARG A 15 -5.69 -13.01 -4.11
N VAL A 16 -6.72 -12.35 -3.57
CA VAL A 16 -7.59 -11.47 -4.33
C VAL A 16 -7.02 -10.05 -4.20
N LYS A 17 -6.64 -9.47 -5.33
CA LYS A 17 -6.24 -8.08 -5.43
C LYS A 17 -7.50 -7.25 -5.63
N TYR A 18 -7.98 -6.70 -4.53
CA TYR A 18 -9.01 -5.67 -4.53
C TYR A 18 -8.37 -4.31 -4.75
N GLU A 19 -9.16 -3.38 -5.27
CA GLU A 19 -8.84 -1.95 -5.36
C GLU A 19 -10.09 -1.13 -5.02
N VAL A 20 -9.88 0.10 -4.56
CA VAL A 20 -10.94 1.10 -4.44
C VAL A 20 -10.95 1.94 -5.72
N ASP A 21 -12.08 1.96 -6.41
CA ASP A 21 -12.28 2.95 -7.48
C ASP A 21 -12.44 4.34 -6.84
N HIS A 22 -11.40 5.17 -6.92
CA HIS A 22 -11.38 6.48 -6.28
C HIS A 22 -12.44 7.47 -6.84
N GLY A 23 -12.98 7.23 -8.03
CA GLY A 23 -14.09 8.03 -8.56
C GLY A 23 -15.44 7.67 -7.94
N THR A 24 -15.64 6.39 -7.57
CA THR A 24 -16.93 5.89 -7.05
C THR A 24 -16.91 5.55 -5.56
N GLY A 25 -15.73 5.42 -4.96
CA GLY A 25 -15.51 4.93 -3.59
C GLY A 25 -15.80 3.44 -3.39
N ARG A 26 -16.05 2.67 -4.46
CA ARG A 26 -16.39 1.24 -4.35
C ARG A 26 -15.16 0.37 -4.39
N VAL A 27 -15.15 -0.65 -3.55
CA VAL A 27 -14.20 -1.76 -3.64
C VAL A 27 -14.60 -2.66 -4.81
N PHE A 28 -13.66 -2.95 -5.70
CA PHE A 28 -13.84 -3.90 -6.79
C PHE A 28 -12.70 -4.92 -6.82
N LEU A 29 -12.92 -6.02 -7.54
CA LEU A 29 -11.90 -7.05 -7.77
C LEU A 29 -11.17 -6.68 -9.06
N ASP A 30 -9.91 -6.28 -8.96
CA ASP A 30 -9.03 -6.10 -10.12
C ASP A 30 -8.68 -7.48 -10.70
N ARG A 31 -8.05 -8.34 -9.88
CA ARG A 31 -7.71 -9.71 -10.28
C ARG A 31 -7.49 -10.64 -9.10
N VAL A 32 -7.44 -11.94 -9.40
CA VAL A 32 -6.82 -12.94 -8.53
C VAL A 32 -5.36 -13.08 -8.97
N LEU A 33 -4.41 -13.09 -8.03
CA LEU A 33 -3.00 -13.21 -8.37
C LEU A 33 -2.74 -14.50 -9.18
N PHE A 34 -1.86 -14.40 -10.18
CA PHE A 34 -1.52 -15.50 -11.09
C PHE A 34 -0.65 -16.55 -10.38
N THR A 35 0.08 -16.13 -9.34
CA THR A 35 0.85 -16.99 -8.45
C THR A 35 0.02 -17.44 -7.25
N PRO A 36 0.29 -18.62 -6.65
CA PRO A 36 -0.39 -19.09 -5.45
C PRO A 36 0.12 -18.40 -4.17
N MET A 37 0.32 -17.08 -4.23
CA MET A 37 0.83 -16.25 -3.13
C MET A 37 -0.31 -15.47 -2.47
N GLY A 38 -0.09 -15.00 -1.25
CA GLY A 38 -1.02 -14.11 -0.54
C GLY A 38 -0.27 -12.89 0.01
N TYR A 39 -0.94 -11.74 0.09
CA TYR A 39 -0.31 -10.51 0.56
C TYR A 39 0.26 -10.68 1.98
N PRO A 40 1.53 -10.31 2.24
CA PRO A 40 2.22 -10.61 3.50
C PRO A 40 1.74 -9.74 4.67
N ALA A 41 1.12 -8.59 4.37
CA ALA A 41 0.52 -7.66 5.32
C ALA A 41 -0.83 -7.15 4.78
N ASN A 42 -1.59 -6.42 5.60
CA ASN A 42 -2.74 -5.70 5.07
C ASN A 42 -2.23 -4.60 4.14
N TYR A 43 -2.86 -4.41 2.99
CA TYR A 43 -2.40 -3.49 1.96
C TYR A 43 -3.54 -2.54 1.60
N GLY A 44 -3.18 -1.31 1.26
CA GLY A 44 -4.09 -0.32 0.70
C GLY A 44 -3.31 0.98 0.49
N PHE A 45 -3.95 2.12 0.74
CA PHE A 45 -3.37 3.42 0.43
C PHE A 45 -3.62 4.45 1.54
N PHE A 46 -2.83 5.52 1.55
CA PHE A 46 -3.06 6.69 2.40
C PHE A 46 -4.16 7.59 1.84
N GLU A 47 -5.14 7.93 2.68
CA GLU A 47 -6.24 8.83 2.30
C GLU A 47 -5.72 10.24 1.99
N ASN A 48 -6.27 10.87 0.94
CA ASN A 48 -5.90 12.23 0.48
C ASN A 48 -4.42 12.37 0.10
N THR A 49 -3.86 11.36 -0.58
CA THR A 49 -2.50 11.39 -1.11
C THR A 49 -2.49 11.11 -2.61
N LEU A 50 -1.43 11.54 -3.29
CA LEU A 50 -1.19 11.26 -4.70
C LEU A 50 0.27 10.83 -4.89
N GLY A 51 0.47 9.61 -5.36
CA GLY A 51 1.73 9.02 -5.78
C GLY A 51 2.26 9.64 -7.08
N GLU A 52 3.44 9.19 -7.50
CA GLU A 52 4.05 9.66 -8.77
C GLU A 52 3.42 9.01 -10.01
N ASP A 53 2.78 7.85 -9.83
CA ASP A 53 2.03 7.11 -10.85
C ASP A 53 0.63 7.68 -11.12
N GLY A 54 0.13 8.52 -10.22
CA GLY A 54 -1.19 9.16 -10.27
C GLY A 54 -2.27 8.44 -9.47
N ASP A 55 -1.90 7.42 -8.68
CA ASP A 55 -2.76 6.74 -7.72
C ASP A 55 -2.40 7.17 -6.29
N PRO A 56 -3.24 6.97 -5.28
CA PRO A 56 -2.87 7.26 -3.90
C PRO A 56 -1.66 6.46 -3.41
N LEU A 57 -0.89 7.03 -2.49
CA LEU A 57 0.34 6.40 -2.02
C LEU A 57 0.06 5.09 -1.27
N ASP A 58 0.66 4.00 -1.74
CA ASP A 58 0.49 2.68 -1.17
C ASP A 58 1.07 2.51 0.24
N VAL A 59 0.42 1.67 1.04
CA VAL A 59 0.84 1.31 2.38
C VAL A 59 0.60 -0.16 2.72
N LEU A 60 1.63 -0.79 3.27
CA LEU A 60 1.54 -2.07 3.98
C LEU A 60 1.40 -1.82 5.48
N VAL A 61 0.32 -2.30 6.09
CA VAL A 61 0.08 -2.20 7.52
C VAL A 61 0.41 -3.51 8.20
N LEU A 62 1.50 -3.53 8.96
CA LEU A 62 1.92 -4.69 9.73
C LEU A 62 0.91 -4.93 10.87
N LEU A 63 0.24 -6.07 10.80
CA LEU A 63 -0.68 -6.56 11.81
C LEU A 63 -0.73 -8.09 11.79
N ASP A 64 -0.97 -8.70 12.95
CA ASP A 64 -1.18 -10.16 13.09
C ASP A 64 -2.64 -10.56 12.87
N ARG A 65 -3.46 -9.66 12.34
CA ARG A 65 -4.89 -9.84 12.01
C ARG A 65 -5.16 -9.26 10.63
N GLU A 66 -6.11 -9.88 9.94
CA GLU A 66 -6.68 -9.35 8.72
C GLU A 66 -7.59 -8.14 9.02
N ILE A 67 -7.57 -7.15 8.13
CA ILE A 67 -8.52 -6.02 8.13
C ILE A 67 -9.32 -6.11 6.83
N TYR A 68 -10.64 -5.93 6.92
CA TYR A 68 -11.52 -6.03 5.76
C TYR A 68 -11.35 -4.85 4.79
N PRO A 69 -11.61 -5.05 3.48
CA PRO A 69 -11.55 -3.99 2.48
C PRO A 69 -12.49 -2.81 2.82
N GLY A 70 -12.05 -1.59 2.56
CA GLY A 70 -12.77 -0.34 2.84
C GLY A 70 -12.67 0.15 4.29
N VAL A 71 -12.01 -0.58 5.19
CA VAL A 71 -11.81 -0.13 6.58
C VAL A 71 -10.69 0.90 6.65
N LEU A 72 -10.99 2.03 7.31
CA LEU A 72 -10.01 3.07 7.64
C LEU A 72 -9.21 2.67 8.89
N ALA A 73 -7.89 2.69 8.80
CA ALA A 73 -6.96 2.45 9.89
C ALA A 73 -6.05 3.66 10.10
N LYS A 74 -5.91 4.08 11.37
CA LYS A 74 -4.96 5.14 11.73
C LYS A 74 -3.58 4.56 11.98
N VAL A 75 -2.62 4.89 11.12
CA VAL A 75 -1.29 4.27 11.04
C VAL A 75 -0.17 5.29 11.16
N ARG A 76 1.05 4.83 11.42
CA ARG A 76 2.27 5.64 11.35
C ARG A 76 3.31 4.91 10.48
N PRO A 77 3.96 5.60 9.54
CA PRO A 77 5.01 5.02 8.72
C PRO A 77 6.23 4.69 9.57
N VAL A 78 6.95 3.63 9.18
CA VAL A 78 8.18 3.16 9.85
C VAL A 78 9.28 2.78 8.88
N ALA A 79 8.96 2.45 7.63
CA ALA A 79 9.93 2.08 6.61
C ALA A 79 9.36 2.26 5.20
N VAL A 80 10.20 2.10 4.19
CA VAL A 80 9.83 2.02 2.78
C VAL A 80 10.51 0.81 2.15
N LEU A 81 9.78 0.01 1.39
CA LEU A 81 10.34 -0.93 0.44
C LEU A 81 10.50 -0.20 -0.90
N LYS A 82 11.75 0.05 -1.31
CA LYS A 82 12.04 0.61 -2.62
C LYS A 82 12.06 -0.47 -3.68
N MET A 83 11.32 -0.26 -4.75
CA MET A 83 11.23 -1.20 -5.85
C MET A 83 10.90 -0.51 -7.15
N SER A 84 11.19 -1.22 -8.24
CA SER A 84 10.81 -0.82 -9.59
C SER A 84 10.08 -1.96 -10.29
N ASP A 85 9.16 -1.63 -11.17
CA ASP A 85 8.47 -2.58 -12.04
C ASP A 85 8.50 -2.11 -13.50
N GLU A 86 7.74 -2.78 -14.38
CA GLU A 86 7.69 -2.42 -15.79
C GLU A 86 7.20 -0.99 -16.10
N ALA A 87 6.55 -0.31 -15.16
CA ALA A 87 6.00 1.03 -15.28
C ALA A 87 6.89 2.12 -14.65
N GLY A 88 7.87 1.76 -13.82
CA GLY A 88 8.77 2.72 -13.19
C GLY A 88 9.11 2.38 -11.73
N GLY A 89 9.40 3.40 -10.92
CA GLY A 89 9.54 3.24 -9.47
C GLY A 89 8.18 3.05 -8.81
N ASP A 90 8.12 2.16 -7.83
CA ASP A 90 6.87 1.72 -7.17
C ASP A 90 7.08 1.51 -5.66
N ASP A 91 7.56 2.55 -4.98
CA ASP A 91 7.89 2.50 -3.56
C ASP A 91 6.66 2.18 -2.70
N LYS A 92 6.79 1.22 -1.77
CA LYS A 92 5.73 0.86 -0.83
C LYS A 92 6.07 1.32 0.57
N VAL A 93 5.23 2.16 1.17
CA VAL A 93 5.40 2.55 2.57
C VAL A 93 4.99 1.39 3.48
N VAL A 94 5.74 1.14 4.53
CA VAL A 94 5.39 0.19 5.59
C VAL A 94 5.03 0.98 6.85
N ALA A 95 3.90 0.62 7.45
CA ALA A 95 3.33 1.30 8.59
C ALA A 95 2.85 0.31 9.66
N VAL A 96 2.65 0.83 10.86
CA VAL A 96 2.06 0.10 11.99
C VAL A 96 0.90 0.93 12.57
N LEU A 97 0.04 0.31 13.39
CA LEU A 97 -1.05 1.04 14.04
C LEU A 97 -0.53 2.17 14.95
N ALA A 98 -1.05 3.38 14.76
CA ALA A 98 -0.50 4.58 15.41
C ALA A 98 -0.64 4.59 16.94
N LYS A 99 -1.71 3.97 17.48
CA LYS A 99 -2.07 4.03 18.91
C LYS A 99 -2.08 2.67 19.60
N ASP A 100 -1.58 1.62 18.96
CA ASP A 100 -1.53 0.29 19.55
C ASP A 100 -0.20 0.10 20.29
N PRO A 101 -0.20 -0.01 21.64
CA PRO A 101 1.04 -0.15 22.41
C PRO A 101 1.82 -1.42 22.07
N ARG A 102 1.18 -2.45 21.49
CA ARG A 102 1.86 -3.67 21.04
C ARG A 102 2.85 -3.38 19.92
N TRP A 103 2.63 -2.32 19.14
CA TRP A 103 3.50 -1.90 18.03
C TRP A 103 4.48 -0.79 18.41
N ALA A 104 4.49 -0.33 19.67
CA ALA A 104 5.32 0.79 20.10
C ALA A 104 6.83 0.52 20.04
N HIS A 105 7.25 -0.73 19.88
CA HIS A 105 8.66 -1.10 19.72
C HIS A 105 9.17 -0.97 18.29
N ILE A 106 8.29 -0.84 17.29
CA ILE A 106 8.67 -0.69 15.88
C ILE A 106 8.70 0.79 15.54
N GLN A 107 9.85 1.44 15.49
CA GLN A 107 9.99 2.87 15.22
C GLN A 107 10.67 3.14 13.88
N ASP A 108 11.57 2.27 13.45
CA ASP A 108 12.29 2.40 12.18
C ASP A 108 12.39 1.03 11.46
N VAL A 109 12.97 1.03 10.27
CA VAL A 109 13.18 -0.15 9.43
C VAL A 109 14.01 -1.25 10.09
N ASP A 110 14.90 -0.85 11.01
CA ASP A 110 15.77 -1.78 11.75
C ASP A 110 15.03 -2.48 12.90
N ASP A 111 13.89 -1.95 13.33
CA ASP A 111 13.04 -2.61 14.32
C ASP A 111 12.15 -3.70 13.69
N ILE A 112 12.01 -3.70 12.36
CA ILE A 112 11.28 -4.74 11.62
C ILE A 112 12.19 -5.97 11.49
N ASP A 113 11.69 -7.10 11.97
CA ASP A 113 12.37 -8.39 11.88
C ASP A 113 12.79 -8.72 10.43
N GLU A 114 14.01 -9.25 10.28
CA GLU A 114 14.60 -9.51 8.96
C GLU A 114 13.82 -10.54 8.14
N TRP A 115 13.16 -11.51 8.78
CA TRP A 115 12.29 -12.46 8.08
C TRP A 115 11.02 -11.78 7.59
N THR A 116 10.45 -10.86 8.38
CA THR A 116 9.30 -10.07 7.92
C THR A 116 9.67 -9.22 6.70
N LYS A 117 10.84 -8.56 6.71
CA LYS A 117 11.35 -7.82 5.55
C LYS A 117 11.59 -8.74 4.35
N GLY A 118 12.14 -9.93 4.59
CA GLY A 118 12.36 -10.95 3.56
C GLY A 118 11.07 -11.47 2.93
N GLU A 119 10.04 -11.75 3.74
CA GLU A 119 8.72 -12.18 3.27
C GLU A 119 8.06 -11.11 2.38
N ILE A 120 8.11 -9.85 2.83
CA ILE A 120 7.55 -8.72 2.07
C ILE A 120 8.30 -8.52 0.74
N GLY A 121 9.63 -8.45 0.79
CA GLY A 121 10.44 -8.28 -0.42
C GLY A 121 10.26 -9.43 -1.42
N HIS A 122 10.25 -10.67 -0.94
CA HIS A 122 10.03 -11.84 -1.80
C HIS A 122 8.63 -11.85 -2.42
N PHE A 123 7.59 -11.43 -1.69
CA PHE A 123 6.25 -11.30 -2.25
C PHE A 123 6.23 -10.34 -3.44
N PHE A 124 6.69 -9.10 -3.27
CA PHE A 124 6.64 -8.12 -4.35
C PHE A 124 7.53 -8.48 -5.53
N GLU A 125 8.71 -9.08 -5.30
CA GLU A 125 9.57 -9.53 -6.39
C GLU A 125 8.90 -10.62 -7.25
N ARG A 126 8.02 -11.46 -6.67
CA ARG A 126 7.56 -12.70 -7.32
C ARG A 126 6.07 -12.78 -7.62
N TYR A 127 5.21 -11.97 -6.99
CA TYR A 127 3.76 -12.15 -7.12
C TYR A 127 3.25 -12.02 -8.57
N LYS A 128 3.97 -11.25 -9.40
CA LYS A 128 3.74 -11.03 -10.84
C LYS A 128 4.45 -12.04 -11.77
N ASP A 129 5.18 -13.04 -11.26
CA ASP A 129 6.01 -13.97 -12.08
C ASP A 129 5.25 -14.69 -13.21
N LEU A 130 3.94 -14.90 -13.02
CA LEU A 130 3.07 -15.59 -13.99
C LEU A 130 2.19 -14.62 -14.80
N GLU A 131 2.36 -13.31 -14.63
CA GLU A 131 1.71 -12.28 -15.44
C GLU A 131 2.57 -11.98 -16.69
N PRO A 132 2.07 -12.21 -17.92
CA PRO A 132 2.89 -12.05 -19.13
C PRO A 132 3.45 -10.63 -19.30
N GLY A 133 4.78 -10.52 -19.41
CA GLY A 133 5.48 -9.26 -19.65
C GLY A 133 5.66 -8.36 -18.43
N LYS A 134 5.27 -8.82 -17.24
CA LYS A 134 5.46 -8.13 -15.96
C LYS A 134 6.76 -8.53 -15.30
N TRP A 135 7.37 -7.62 -14.56
CA TRP A 135 8.54 -7.89 -13.73
C TRP A 135 8.58 -6.92 -12.55
N VAL A 136 9.18 -7.34 -11.45
CA VAL A 136 9.45 -6.48 -10.30
C VAL A 136 10.88 -6.69 -9.84
N LYS A 137 11.54 -5.62 -9.44
CA LYS A 137 12.85 -5.65 -8.80
C LYS A 137 12.77 -4.90 -7.48
N VAL A 138 13.07 -5.60 -6.39
CA VAL A 138 13.27 -4.97 -5.08
C VAL A 138 14.68 -4.39 -5.03
N ASP A 139 14.79 -3.11 -4.67
CA ASP A 139 16.06 -2.39 -4.66
C ASP A 139 16.65 -2.35 -3.24
N GLU A 140 15.97 -1.68 -2.30
CA GLU A 140 16.45 -1.56 -0.92
C GLU A 140 15.32 -1.28 0.07
N TRP A 141 15.64 -1.38 1.35
CA TRP A 141 14.78 -0.92 2.44
C TRP A 141 15.28 0.44 2.94
N ALA A 142 14.39 1.41 3.06
CA ALA A 142 14.69 2.72 3.62
C ALA A 142 13.94 2.94 4.95
N GLY A 143 14.52 3.79 5.81
CA GLY A 143 14.01 4.09 7.14
C GLY A 143 12.84 5.05 7.18
N VAL A 144 12.35 5.32 8.39
CA VAL A 144 11.18 6.17 8.63
C VAL A 144 11.31 7.59 8.11
N ALA A 145 12.52 8.15 8.07
CA ALA A 145 12.76 9.48 7.53
C ALA A 145 12.35 9.57 6.05
N GLU A 146 12.63 8.52 5.28
CA GLU A 146 12.21 8.44 3.88
C GLU A 146 10.71 8.21 3.76
N ALA A 147 10.15 7.36 4.64
CA ALA A 147 8.72 7.09 4.65
C ALA A 147 7.89 8.36 4.93
N GLU A 148 8.29 9.14 5.93
CA GLU A 148 7.64 10.43 6.25
C GLU A 148 7.81 11.45 5.11
N ARG A 149 8.96 11.47 4.42
CA ARG A 149 9.18 12.30 3.23
C ARG A 149 8.20 11.94 2.12
N LEU A 150 8.10 10.66 1.75
CA LEU A 150 7.21 10.19 0.69
C LEU A 150 5.74 10.49 0.99
N VAL A 151 5.31 10.26 2.23
CA VAL A 151 3.94 10.58 2.66
C VAL A 151 3.69 12.09 2.57
N GLY A 152 4.61 12.92 3.07
CA GLY A 152 4.49 14.38 2.99
C GLY A 152 4.38 14.89 1.55
N GLU A 153 5.27 14.42 0.67
CA GLU A 153 5.25 14.78 -0.75
C GLU A 153 3.97 14.31 -1.44
N ALA A 154 3.42 13.15 -1.05
CA ALA A 154 2.17 12.66 -1.62
C ALA A 154 0.95 13.49 -1.19
N PHE A 155 0.93 14.01 0.05
CA PHE A 155 -0.07 15.01 0.46
C PHE A 155 0.08 16.32 -0.30
N GLU A 156 1.30 16.83 -0.45
CA GLU A 156 1.56 18.06 -1.21
C GLU A 156 1.13 17.92 -2.68
N ARG A 157 1.41 16.77 -3.32
CA ARG A 157 0.96 16.48 -4.69
C ARG A 157 -0.55 16.42 -4.79
N PHE A 158 -1.24 15.79 -3.82
CA PHE A 158 -2.69 15.73 -3.80
C PHE A 158 -3.32 17.13 -3.71
N GLU A 159 -2.78 18.00 -2.85
CA GLU A 159 -3.24 19.40 -2.75
C GLU A 159 -3.01 20.18 -4.05
N GLN A 160 -1.85 20.01 -4.70
CA GLN A 160 -1.53 20.68 -5.97
C GLN A 160 -2.42 20.25 -7.13
N HIS A 161 -3.00 19.04 -7.06
CA HIS A 161 -3.95 18.51 -8.04
C HIS A 161 -5.40 18.66 -7.60
N GLU A 162 -5.68 19.58 -6.66
CA GLU A 162 -7.03 19.91 -6.18
C GLU A 162 -7.82 18.69 -5.65
N GLY A 163 -7.11 17.65 -5.20
CA GLY A 163 -7.69 16.40 -4.71
C GLY A 163 -8.21 15.45 -5.78
N GLU A 164 -7.83 15.65 -7.04
CA GLU A 164 -8.20 14.76 -8.13
C GLU A 164 -7.29 13.53 -8.22
N THR A 165 -7.90 12.34 -8.20
CA THR A 165 -7.27 11.04 -8.47
C THR A 165 -7.92 10.39 -9.69
N ARG A 166 -7.22 9.47 -10.36
CA ARG A 166 -7.78 8.75 -11.52
C ARG A 166 -8.83 7.72 -11.07
N THR A 167 -9.76 7.40 -11.96
CA THR A 167 -10.68 6.27 -11.79
C THR A 167 -10.00 4.96 -12.19
N GLN A 168 -9.99 3.97 -11.30
CA GLN A 168 -9.35 2.67 -11.57
C GLN A 168 -10.34 1.57 -12.02
N GLY A 169 -11.65 1.75 -11.79
CA GLY A 169 -12.71 0.81 -12.17
C GLY A 169 -13.46 1.17 -13.46
N GLU A 170 -14.61 0.53 -13.71
CA GLU A 170 -15.48 0.80 -14.87
C GLU A 170 -16.18 2.18 -14.85
N GLY A 171 -15.80 3.08 -13.94
CA GLY A 171 -16.00 4.52 -14.08
C GLY A 171 -17.42 5.06 -13.91
N GLU A 172 -18.44 4.21 -13.73
CA GLU A 172 -19.80 4.68 -13.48
C GLU A 172 -20.37 4.07 -12.19
N ALA A 173 -20.53 4.92 -11.17
CA ALA A 173 -21.42 4.63 -10.05
C ALA A 173 -22.85 4.55 -10.61
N PRO A 174 -23.63 3.48 -10.30
CA PRO A 174 -24.98 3.35 -10.78
C PRO A 174 -25.80 4.54 -10.27
N SER A 175 -26.64 5.11 -11.14
CA SER A 175 -27.47 6.29 -10.83
C SER A 175 -28.48 6.05 -9.70
N THR A 176 -28.68 4.78 -9.32
CA THR A 176 -29.45 4.32 -8.16
C THR A 176 -28.84 3.04 -7.61
N LEU A 177 -28.93 2.83 -6.29
CA LEU A 177 -28.59 1.56 -5.61
C LEU A 177 -29.43 0.38 -6.10
#